data_AF-A0A3R9WTC4-F1
#
_entry.id   AF-A0A3R9WTC4-F1
#
_cell.length_a   1.000
_cell.length_b   1.000
_cell.length_c   1.000
_cell.angle_alpha   90.00
_cell.angle_beta   90.00
_cell.angle_gamma   90.00
#
_symmetry.space_group_name_H-M   'P 1'
#
loop_
_entity.id
_entity.type
_entity.pdbx_description
1 polymer ?
#
loop_
_entity_poly.entity_id
_entity_poly.type
_entity_poly.pdbx_seq_one_letter_code
_entity_poly.pdbx_strand_id
1 'polypeptide(L)'
;MMINDDDGSTLPTDPSDRADLKNEARQELLKRQARLTTLPRAMFGEVAWDLILNLLLKDGDSSSLTELASDVGVSASSAERWLNYLVAEGLVLTSGAACLLSERYFTISSDGRRKMFDALKARSM
;
A
#
# COMPACT_ATOMS: atom_id res chain seq x y z
N MET A 1 -2.08 -39.97 14.05
CA MET A 1 -2.56 -38.58 14.10
C MET A 1 -1.43 -37.73 13.55
N MET A 2 -1.44 -37.48 12.24
CA MET A 2 -0.57 -36.46 11.64
C MET A 2 -1.41 -35.19 11.59
N ILE A 3 -0.96 -34.15 12.28
CA ILE A 3 -1.57 -32.83 12.19
C ILE A 3 -1.18 -32.30 10.81
N ASN A 4 -2.20 -32.04 10.00
CA ASN A 4 -2.07 -31.29 8.75
C ASN A 4 -1.73 -29.85 9.14
N ASP A 5 -0.49 -29.43 8.94
CA ASP A 5 -0.15 -28.02 8.79
C ASP A 5 -0.15 -27.70 7.29
N ASP A 6 -1.34 -27.84 6.69
CA ASP A 6 -1.74 -27.05 5.52
C ASP A 6 -2.01 -25.63 6.02
N ASP A 7 -0.95 -24.91 6.36
CA ASP A 7 -1.07 -23.46 6.52
C ASP A 7 -1.14 -22.88 5.11
N GLY A 8 -2.36 -22.68 4.64
CA GLY A 8 -2.73 -21.93 3.44
C GLY A 8 -2.31 -20.45 3.49
N SER A 9 -1.13 -20.15 4.04
CA SER A 9 -0.38 -18.93 3.81
C SER A 9 0.17 -18.96 2.38
N THR A 10 -0.73 -18.89 1.40
CA THR A 10 -0.39 -18.56 0.02
C THR A 10 0.13 -17.14 0.03
N LEU A 11 1.44 -16.99 0.23
CA LEU A 11 2.09 -15.74 -0.14
C LEU A 11 1.76 -15.50 -1.62
N PRO A 12 1.44 -14.27 -2.11
CA PRO A 12 1.19 -14.05 -3.53
C PRO A 12 2.59 -13.95 -4.16
N THR A 13 3.28 -15.08 -4.11
CA THR A 13 4.60 -15.30 -4.69
C THR A 13 4.44 -15.65 -6.16
N ASP A 14 3.28 -16.18 -6.57
CA ASP A 14 2.92 -16.40 -7.96
C ASP A 14 2.69 -15.05 -8.67
N PRO A 15 3.33 -14.81 -9.84
CA PRO A 15 3.02 -13.68 -10.71
C PRO A 15 1.51 -13.48 -10.99
N SER A 16 0.70 -14.54 -11.04
CA SER A 16 -0.75 -14.44 -11.22
C SER A 16 -1.42 -13.75 -10.03
N ASP A 17 -1.10 -14.17 -8.80
CA ASP A 17 -1.68 -13.56 -7.59
C ASP A 17 -1.29 -12.08 -7.45
N ARG A 18 -0.09 -11.71 -7.89
CA ARG A 18 0.34 -10.31 -7.91
C ARG A 18 -0.45 -9.47 -8.91
N ALA A 19 -0.75 -10.02 -10.08
CA ALA A 19 -1.56 -9.35 -11.08
C ALA A 19 -3.01 -9.14 -10.58
N ASP A 20 -3.59 -10.15 -9.95
CA ASP A 20 -4.92 -10.07 -9.34
C ASP A 20 -4.95 -9.04 -8.22
N LEU A 21 -3.97 -9.07 -7.32
CA LEU A 21 -3.83 -8.10 -6.24
C LEU A 21 -3.72 -6.66 -6.76
N LYS A 22 -2.92 -6.41 -7.80
CA LYS A 22 -2.85 -5.09 -8.44
C LYS A 22 -4.18 -4.67 -9.05
N ASN A 23 -4.90 -5.60 -9.67
CA ASN A 23 -6.19 -5.31 -10.27
C ASN A 23 -7.20 -4.92 -9.17
N GLU A 24 -7.28 -5.70 -8.09
CA GLU A 24 -8.12 -5.38 -6.93
C GLU A 24 -7.75 -4.02 -6.31
N ALA A 25 -6.45 -3.76 -6.12
CA ALA A 25 -5.96 -2.48 -5.60
C ALA A 25 -6.36 -1.31 -6.50
N ARG A 26 -6.25 -1.47 -7.83
CA ARG A 26 -6.69 -0.47 -8.81
C ARG A 26 -8.20 -0.22 -8.73
N GLN A 27 -9.00 -1.29 -8.68
CA GLN A 27 -10.46 -1.16 -8.56
C GLN A 27 -10.85 -0.44 -7.27
N GLU A 28 -10.20 -0.75 -6.16
CA GLU A 28 -10.45 -0.07 -4.89
C GLU A 28 -10.05 1.41 -4.96
N LEU A 29 -8.88 1.73 -5.53
CA LEU A 29 -8.45 3.11 -5.72
C LEU A 29 -9.44 3.89 -6.62
N LEU A 30 -9.94 3.29 -7.69
CA LEU A 30 -10.95 3.91 -8.57
C LEU A 30 -12.27 4.17 -7.83
N LYS A 31 -12.77 3.19 -7.05
CA LYS A 31 -13.98 3.38 -6.22
C LYS A 31 -13.80 4.53 -5.24
N ARG A 32 -12.61 4.66 -4.65
CA ARG A 32 -12.25 5.73 -3.71
C ARG A 32 -12.19 7.08 -4.40
N GLN A 33 -11.50 7.17 -5.53
CA GLN A 33 -11.42 8.39 -6.34
C GLN A 33 -12.80 8.83 -6.85
N ALA A 34 -13.68 7.89 -7.22
CA ALA A 34 -15.05 8.20 -7.60
C ALA A 34 -15.86 8.86 -6.47
N ARG A 35 -15.57 8.54 -5.20
CA ARG A 35 -16.21 9.24 -4.07
C ARG A 35 -15.75 10.69 -3.95
N LEU A 36 -14.52 10.98 -4.35
CA LEU A 36 -13.95 12.34 -4.31
C LEU A 36 -14.48 13.26 -5.40
N THR A 37 -15.11 12.74 -6.46
CA THR A 37 -15.74 13.58 -7.50
C THR A 37 -17.06 14.19 -7.04
N THR A 38 -17.69 13.61 -6.01
CA THR A 38 -19.01 14.01 -5.52
C THR A 38 -18.96 14.64 -4.13
N LEU A 39 -18.00 14.23 -3.29
CA LEU A 39 -17.93 14.65 -1.90
C LEU A 39 -16.53 15.21 -1.56
N PRO A 40 -16.44 16.21 -0.66
CA PRO A 40 -15.17 16.75 -0.22
C PRO A 40 -14.25 15.67 0.35
N ARG A 41 -12.98 15.71 -0.05
CA ARG A 41 -11.93 14.79 0.41
C ARG A 41 -11.79 14.70 1.92
N ALA A 42 -12.05 15.80 2.64
CA ALA A 42 -12.03 15.82 4.11
C ALA A 42 -13.02 14.82 4.76
N MET A 43 -14.02 14.33 4.00
CA MET A 43 -14.95 13.31 4.47
C MET A 43 -14.38 11.88 4.40
N PHE A 44 -13.23 11.68 3.74
CA PHE A 44 -12.58 10.37 3.58
C PHE A 44 -11.17 10.40 4.19
N GLY A 45 -10.95 9.57 5.21
CA GLY A 45 -9.77 9.69 6.08
C GLY A 45 -8.70 8.60 5.95
N GLU A 46 -8.78 7.68 5.00
CA GLU A 46 -7.92 6.49 5.01
C GLU A 46 -6.61 6.71 4.22
N VAL A 47 -5.88 7.78 4.55
CA VAL A 47 -4.63 8.18 3.88
C VAL A 47 -3.59 7.07 3.89
N ALA A 48 -3.44 6.37 5.01
CA ALA A 48 -2.51 5.24 5.13
C ALA A 48 -2.86 4.11 4.14
N TRP A 49 -4.14 3.80 3.99
CA TRP A 49 -4.62 2.80 3.05
C TRP A 49 -4.31 3.21 1.60
N ASP A 50 -4.59 4.47 1.25
CA ASP A 50 -4.31 5.02 -0.08
C ASP A 50 -2.82 5.00 -0.42
N LEU A 51 -1.95 5.30 0.55
CA LEU A 51 -0.49 5.22 0.38
C LEU A 51 -0.04 3.79 0.06
N ILE A 52 -0.53 2.79 0.79
CA ILE A 52 -0.16 1.40 0.55
C ILE A 52 -0.70 0.91 -0.80
N LEU A 53 -1.93 1.26 -1.18
CA LEU A 53 -2.48 0.94 -2.50
C LEU A 53 -1.61 1.50 -3.64
N ASN A 54 -1.15 2.75 -3.52
CA ASN A 54 -0.26 3.35 -4.52
C ASN A 54 1.09 2.63 -4.59
N LEU A 55 1.69 2.26 -3.45
CA LEU A 55 2.92 1.47 -3.41
C LEU A 55 2.72 0.06 -4.01
N LEU A 56 1.57 -0.56 -3.79
CA LEU A 56 1.23 -1.88 -4.31
C LEU A 56 1.13 -1.88 -5.85
N LEU A 57 0.56 -0.81 -6.42
CA LEU A 57 0.47 -0.63 -7.88
C LEU A 57 1.84 -0.45 -8.55
N LYS A 58 2.85 0.00 -7.80
CA LYS A 58 4.23 0.19 -8.27
C LYS A 58 5.11 -1.07 -8.16
N ASP A 59 4.55 -2.19 -7.73
CA ASP A 59 5.14 -3.55 -7.80
C ASP A 59 6.54 -3.77 -7.23
N GLY A 60 6.92 -3.00 -6.21
CA GLY A 60 8.25 -3.09 -5.60
C GLY A 60 9.23 -2.03 -6.09
N ASP A 61 8.87 -1.24 -7.11
CA ASP A 61 9.55 0.02 -7.37
C ASP A 61 9.36 0.96 -6.18
N SER A 62 10.44 1.65 -5.82
CA SER A 62 10.43 2.60 -4.73
C SER A 62 9.88 3.95 -5.18
N SER A 63 9.07 4.60 -4.36
CA SER A 63 8.55 5.96 -4.63
C SER A 63 9.03 6.97 -3.63
N SER A 64 9.22 8.21 -4.07
CA SER A 64 9.57 9.27 -3.14
C SER A 64 8.37 9.74 -2.31
N LEU A 65 8.65 10.39 -1.17
CA LEU A 65 7.60 11.04 -0.36
C LEU A 65 6.74 12.00 -1.19
N THR A 66 7.39 12.80 -2.05
CA THR A 66 6.72 13.83 -2.85
C THR A 66 5.76 13.20 -3.86
N GLU A 67 6.20 12.14 -4.54
CA GLU A 67 5.36 11.39 -5.47
C GLU A 67 4.14 10.81 -4.76
N LEU A 68 4.34 10.11 -3.65
CA LEU A 68 3.24 9.50 -2.89
C LEU A 68 2.26 10.52 -2.33
N ALA A 69 2.75 11.65 -1.82
CA ALA A 69 1.91 12.73 -1.33
C ALA A 69 1.04 13.32 -2.47
N SER A 70 1.62 13.48 -3.66
CA SER A 70 0.92 13.92 -4.87
C SER A 70 -0.11 12.90 -5.34
N ASP A 71 0.28 11.63 -5.49
CA ASP A 71 -0.58 10.53 -5.93
C ASP A 71 -1.81 10.38 -5.04
N VAL A 72 -1.59 10.45 -3.73
CA VAL A 72 -2.68 10.37 -2.76
C VAL A 72 -3.44 11.67 -2.71
N GLY A 73 -2.82 12.85 -2.88
CA GLY A 73 -3.47 14.17 -2.82
C GLY A 73 -3.53 14.75 -1.40
N VAL A 74 -2.43 14.64 -0.64
CA VAL A 74 -2.28 15.14 0.74
C VAL A 74 -1.00 15.97 0.87
N SER A 75 -0.84 16.71 1.97
CA SER A 75 0.42 17.40 2.23
C SER A 75 1.56 16.40 2.45
N ALA A 76 2.79 16.81 2.09
CA ALA A 76 3.98 16.00 2.34
C ALA A 76 4.13 15.63 3.82
N SER A 77 3.82 16.56 4.75
CA SER A 77 3.83 16.30 6.19
C SER A 77 2.82 15.24 6.63
N SER A 78 1.63 15.22 6.03
CA SER A 78 0.61 14.21 6.32
C SER A 78 1.01 12.85 5.75
N ALA A 79 1.51 12.81 4.52
CA ALA A 79 2.03 11.58 3.91
C ALA A 79 3.20 11.02 4.74
N GLU A 80 4.14 11.87 5.14
CA GLU A 80 5.32 11.47 5.93
C GLU A 80 4.91 10.88 7.28
N ARG A 81 3.97 11.51 7.99
CA ARG A 81 3.45 10.99 9.25
C ARG A 81 2.92 9.57 9.09
N TRP A 82 2.10 9.33 8.08
CA TRP A 82 1.52 8.01 7.83
C TRP A 82 2.55 7.00 7.32
N LEU A 83 3.49 7.41 6.46
CA LEU A 83 4.57 6.53 5.98
C LEU A 83 5.49 6.10 7.13
N ASN A 84 5.85 7.00 8.04
CA ASN A 84 6.62 6.64 9.23
C ASN A 84 5.86 5.65 10.12
N TYR A 85 4.55 5.84 10.28
CA TYR A 85 3.70 4.87 11.00
C TYR A 85 3.71 3.50 10.31
N LEU A 86 3.50 3.46 8.99
CA LEU A 86 3.51 2.21 8.22
C LEU A 86 4.86 1.49 8.22
N VAL A 87 5.96 2.24 8.28
CA VAL A 87 7.31 1.69 8.47
C VAL A 87 7.47 1.09 9.86
N ALA A 88 6.99 1.77 10.91
CA ALA A 88 7.02 1.26 12.27
C ALA A 88 6.19 -0.02 12.43
N GLU A 89 5.06 -0.14 11.72
CA GLU A 89 4.21 -1.33 11.66
C GLU A 89 4.77 -2.44 10.74
N GLY A 90 5.90 -2.22 10.06
CA GLY A 90 6.52 -3.20 9.16
C GLY A 90 5.81 -3.41 7.83
N LEU A 91 4.82 -2.58 7.49
CA LEU A 91 4.03 -2.68 6.25
C LEU A 91 4.72 -2.03 5.05
N VAL A 92 5.59 -1.06 5.31
CA VAL A 92 6.36 -0.31 4.31
C VAL A 92 7.84 -0.36 4.71
N LEU A 93 8.72 -0.43 3.72
CA LEU A 93 10.15 -0.32 3.90
C LEU A 93 10.61 1.04 3.38
N THR A 94 11.55 1.66 4.07
CA THR A 94 12.21 2.88 3.60
C THR A 94 13.61 2.54 3.10
N SER A 95 13.96 3.06 1.93
CA SER A 95 15.33 3.02 1.39
C SER A 95 15.84 4.45 1.30
N GLY A 96 16.95 4.72 2.00
CA GLY A 96 17.58 6.03 2.03
C GLY A 96 19.00 5.89 2.55
N ALA A 97 19.98 6.07 1.65
CA ALA A 97 21.37 6.23 2.05
C ALA A 97 21.55 7.68 2.51
N ALA A 98 21.97 7.85 3.78
CA ALA A 98 22.21 9.14 4.42
C ALA A 98 23.30 10.01 3.77
N CYS A 99 23.78 9.69 2.57
CA CYS A 99 25.03 10.25 2.09
C CYS A 99 24.87 11.56 1.30
N LEU A 100 23.93 11.71 0.35
CA LEU A 100 23.90 12.93 -0.50
C LEU A 100 22.53 13.38 -1.08
N LEU A 101 21.45 12.61 -0.91
CA LEU A 101 20.10 13.01 -1.34
C LEU A 101 19.15 12.95 -0.14
N SER A 102 18.48 14.06 0.17
CA SER A 102 17.50 14.14 1.27
C SER A 102 16.18 13.41 0.95
N GLU A 103 16.08 12.80 -0.23
CA GLU A 103 14.85 12.18 -0.68
C GLU A 103 14.75 10.74 -0.15
N ARG A 104 13.75 10.51 0.71
CA ARG A 104 13.42 9.18 1.23
C ARG A 104 12.53 8.47 0.22
N TYR A 105 12.89 7.22 -0.07
CA TYR A 105 12.11 6.34 -0.93
C TYR A 105 11.43 5.26 -0.10
N PHE A 106 10.23 4.88 -0.53
CA PHE A 106 9.39 3.92 0.16
C PHE A 106 9.00 2.79 -0.80
N THR A 107 8.98 1.56 -0.31
CA THR A 107 8.51 0.38 -1.04
C THR A 107 7.65 -0.48 -0.13
N ILE A 108 6.71 -1.24 -0.68
CA ILE A 108 5.83 -2.09 0.11
C ILE A 108 6.56 -3.36 0.58
N SER A 109 6.46 -3.67 1.87
CA SER A 109 7.05 -4.88 2.44
C SER A 109 6.27 -6.13 2.03
N SER A 110 6.87 -7.31 2.21
CA SER A 110 6.15 -8.59 1.97
C SER A 110 4.96 -8.76 2.92
N ASP A 111 5.09 -8.32 4.17
CA ASP A 111 3.99 -8.34 5.15
C ASP A 111 2.88 -7.35 4.78
N GLY A 112 3.24 -6.15 4.33
CA GLY A 112 2.29 -5.16 3.81
C GLY A 112 1.48 -5.70 2.64
N ARG A 113 2.14 -6.41 1.69
CA ARG A 113 1.45 -7.09 0.58
C ARG A 113 0.48 -8.17 1.06
N ARG A 114 0.89 -9.02 2.01
CA ARG A 114 0.04 -10.06 2.61
C ARG A 114 -1.23 -9.46 3.17
N LYS A 115 -1.09 -8.53 4.10
CA LYS A 115 -2.21 -7.94 4.82
C LYS A 115 -3.16 -7.19 3.90
N MET A 116 -2.63 -6.50 2.90
CA MET A 116 -3.47 -5.83 1.90
C MET A 116 -4.23 -6.82 1.02
N PHE A 117 -3.60 -7.93 0.62
CA PHE A 117 -4.27 -9.00 -0.11
C PHE A 117 -5.43 -9.58 0.70
N ASP A 118 -5.19 -9.93 1.96
CA ASP A 118 -6.22 -10.47 2.84
C ASP A 118 -7.38 -9.47 3.02
N ALA A 119 -7.06 -8.19 3.21
CA ALA A 119 -8.04 -7.13 3.39
C ALA A 119 -8.87 -6.83 2.12
N LEU A 120 -8.26 -6.91 0.93
CA LEU A 120 -8.95 -6.73 -0.35
C LEU A 120 -9.85 -7.94 -0.67
N LYS A 121 -9.37 -9.16 -0.41
CA LYS A 121 -10.19 -10.39 -0.57
C LYS A 121 -11.39 -10.41 0.36
N ALA A 122 -11.22 -10.05 1.63
CA ALA A 122 -12.32 -10.00 2.59
C ALA A 122 -13.46 -9.04 2.18
N ARG A 123 -13.19 -8.08 1.30
CA ARG A 123 -14.17 -7.12 0.77
C ARG A 123 -14.79 -7.53 -0.57
N SER A 124 -14.24 -8.56 -1.22
CA SER A 124 -14.71 -9.09 -2.51
C SER A 124 -15.67 -10.28 -2.35
N MET A 125 -15.74 -10.86 -1.14
CA MET A 125 -16.71 -11.89 -0.74
C MET A 125 -18.01 -11.26 -0.23
#